data_AF-A0A2S6ICL2-F1
#
_entry.id   AF-A0A2S6ICL2-F1
#
_cell.length_a   1.000
_cell.length_b   1.000
_cell.length_c   1.000
_cell.angle_alpha   90.00
_cell.angle_beta   90.00
_cell.angle_gamma   90.00
#
_symmetry.space_group_name_H-M   'P 1'
#
loop_
_entity.id
_entity.type
_entity.pdbx_description
1 polymer ?
#
loop_
_entity_poly.entity_id
_entity_poly.type
_entity_poly.pdbx_seq_one_letter_code
_entity_poly.pdbx_strand_id
1 'polypeptide(L)'
;MQDFLARGGVQVSGQNLSSPAPGVSRVRLVQGEMDGAKVRAPLSAMSEATLTYKVRVPRDVHENGLSSRDLKMPGLAGLPEGRSQWDTSTGGSLRAGSWSVRLHARRAALSRVGYPWWDIYFYAPYGGGKHYSHWGLMVPMTEGLNGSGMRLRIPADRWFEVRIRVKMNTPGVNNGELDVWLDGRQGVGLRDIRWREAGVHTPINQFIAEVFYNQPGAPRNGYIDFADFKVTQGAGGPGGGPIIGPVYPRPTPPPPPPPPPPRPVPAPVKGDFAPDAPMETYMDGEKPPWHVPGGGDFAPDGPVRG
;
A
#
# COMPACT_ATOMS: atom_id res chain seq x y z
N MET A 1 2.19 -11.56 -10.47
CA MET A 1 3.63 -11.27 -10.35
C MET A 1 4.45 -12.03 -11.39
N GLN A 2 4.18 -13.32 -11.59
CA GLN A 2 4.85 -14.12 -12.63
C GLN A 2 4.77 -13.48 -14.03
N ASP A 3 3.62 -12.94 -14.43
CA ASP A 3 3.49 -12.24 -15.72
C ASP A 3 4.37 -10.99 -15.85
N PHE A 4 4.69 -10.33 -14.73
CA PHE A 4 5.63 -9.20 -14.74
C PHE A 4 7.08 -9.68 -14.89
N LEU A 5 7.43 -10.83 -14.28
CA LEU A 5 8.73 -11.47 -14.49
C LEU A 5 8.91 -11.91 -15.94
N ALA A 6 7.89 -12.54 -16.52
CA ALA A 6 7.90 -12.97 -17.92
C ALA A 6 8.09 -11.80 -18.92
N ARG A 7 7.80 -10.55 -18.49
CA ARG A 7 7.97 -9.31 -19.28
C ARG A 7 9.25 -8.55 -18.95
N GLY A 8 10.28 -9.23 -18.45
CA GLY A 8 11.57 -8.62 -18.12
C GLY A 8 11.64 -8.02 -16.71
N GLY A 9 10.77 -8.47 -15.81
CA GLY A 9 10.90 -8.16 -14.40
C GLY A 9 12.11 -8.84 -13.76
N VAL A 10 12.68 -8.21 -12.74
CA VAL A 10 13.76 -8.77 -11.91
C VAL A 10 13.19 -9.26 -10.59
N GLN A 11 13.86 -10.25 -10.00
CA GLN A 11 13.44 -10.86 -8.74
C GLN A 11 14.60 -11.01 -7.75
N VAL A 12 14.26 -10.89 -6.46
CA VAL A 12 15.06 -11.42 -5.34
C VAL A 12 14.19 -12.42 -4.57
N SER A 13 14.83 -13.48 -4.10
CA SER A 13 14.20 -14.62 -3.40
C SER A 13 13.19 -15.37 -4.28
N GLY A 14 13.69 -15.84 -5.43
CA GLY A 14 12.97 -16.67 -6.42
C GLY A 14 12.17 -17.80 -5.80
N GLN A 15 12.82 -18.53 -4.88
CA GLN A 15 12.30 -19.68 -4.17
C GLN A 15 11.03 -19.40 -3.34
N ASN A 16 10.78 -18.14 -2.98
CA ASN A 16 9.64 -17.73 -2.16
C ASN A 16 8.45 -17.27 -3.00
N LEU A 17 8.54 -17.33 -4.34
CA LEU A 17 7.42 -17.05 -5.24
C LEU A 17 7.06 -18.32 -6.02
N SER A 18 5.78 -18.72 -5.93
CA SER A 18 5.24 -19.88 -6.65
C SER A 18 3.91 -19.56 -7.32
N SER A 19 3.38 -20.50 -8.11
CA SER A 19 2.07 -20.39 -8.78
C SER A 19 1.21 -21.60 -8.42
N PRO A 20 0.46 -21.58 -7.30
CA PRO A 20 -0.33 -22.74 -6.87
C PRO A 20 -1.53 -23.03 -7.77
N ALA A 21 -1.94 -22.05 -8.58
CA ALA A 21 -2.98 -22.17 -9.60
C ALA A 21 -2.67 -21.18 -10.74
N PRO A 22 -3.25 -21.36 -11.94
CA PRO A 22 -3.16 -20.38 -13.02
C PRO A 22 -3.59 -18.98 -12.56
N GLY A 23 -2.80 -17.96 -12.87
CA GLY A 23 -3.08 -16.57 -12.52
C GLY A 23 -2.89 -16.20 -11.04
N VAL A 24 -2.55 -17.16 -10.17
CA VAL A 24 -2.31 -16.91 -8.74
C VAL A 24 -0.81 -16.92 -8.46
N SER A 25 -0.29 -15.81 -7.93
CA SER A 25 1.07 -15.72 -7.39
C SER A 25 1.03 -15.92 -5.88
N ARG A 26 1.73 -16.94 -5.36
CA ARG A 26 1.87 -17.18 -3.92
C ARG A 26 3.24 -16.76 -3.44
N VAL A 27 3.28 -15.87 -2.45
CA VAL A 27 4.50 -15.49 -1.75
C VAL A 27 4.58 -16.28 -0.45
N ARG A 28 5.61 -17.12 -0.31
CA ARG A 28 5.95 -17.81 0.92
C ARG A 28 6.68 -16.85 1.86
N LEU A 29 6.34 -16.92 3.14
CA LEU A 29 6.95 -16.15 4.23
C LEU A 29 7.59 -17.18 5.16
N VAL A 30 8.90 -17.09 5.37
CA VAL A 30 9.66 -18.07 6.15
C VAL A 30 9.94 -17.52 7.54
N GLN A 31 9.68 -18.33 8.56
CA GLN A 31 9.88 -17.96 9.96
C GLN A 31 11.32 -17.52 10.22
N GLY A 32 11.48 -16.38 10.90
CA GLY A 32 12.77 -15.80 11.25
C GLY A 32 13.43 -15.05 10.09
N GLU A 33 12.89 -15.15 8.87
CA GLU A 33 13.51 -14.55 7.70
C GLU A 33 12.75 -13.30 7.24
N MET A 34 13.49 -12.34 6.69
CA MET A 34 12.95 -11.11 6.09
C MET A 34 12.77 -11.22 4.58
N ASP A 35 12.87 -12.44 4.04
CA ASP A 35 12.86 -12.72 2.62
C ASP A 35 11.50 -13.33 2.22
N GLY A 36 10.52 -12.48 1.92
CA GLY A 36 9.39 -12.96 1.12
C GLY A 36 9.79 -12.97 -0.36
N ALA A 37 9.03 -12.30 -1.21
CA ALA A 37 9.37 -12.13 -2.63
C ALA A 37 9.48 -10.65 -2.98
N LYS A 38 10.52 -10.29 -3.72
CA LYS A 38 10.68 -8.94 -4.28
C LYS A 38 10.73 -9.06 -5.80
N VAL A 39 9.71 -8.53 -6.45
CA VAL A 39 9.60 -8.43 -7.91
C VAL A 39 9.53 -6.97 -8.28
N ARG A 40 10.38 -6.54 -9.20
CA ARG A 40 10.27 -5.23 -9.85
C ARG A 40 10.16 -5.47 -11.34
N ALA A 41 9.35 -4.69 -12.03
CA ALA A 41 9.20 -4.84 -13.47
C ALA A 41 8.98 -3.50 -14.16
N PRO A 42 9.53 -3.32 -15.36
CA PRO A 42 9.35 -2.10 -16.11
C PRO A 42 7.89 -1.97 -16.57
N LEU A 43 7.44 -0.72 -16.67
CA LEU A 43 6.17 -0.33 -17.27
C LEU A 43 6.45 0.72 -18.34
N SER A 44 5.57 0.85 -19.32
CA SER A 44 5.54 2.04 -20.17
C SER A 44 5.41 3.30 -19.32
N ALA A 45 6.10 4.37 -19.70
CA ALA A 45 6.06 5.64 -18.98
C ALA A 45 4.65 6.25 -18.98
N MET A 46 4.15 6.61 -17.80
CA MET A 46 2.82 7.22 -17.62
C MET A 46 2.90 8.43 -16.67
N SER A 47 2.05 9.43 -16.89
CA SER A 47 1.82 10.55 -15.95
C SER A 47 0.71 10.24 -14.94
N GLU A 48 -0.15 9.26 -15.23
CA GLU A 48 -1.20 8.78 -14.36
C GLU A 48 -1.39 7.29 -14.59
N ALA A 49 -1.47 6.51 -13.52
CA ALA A 49 -1.69 5.08 -13.60
C ALA A 49 -2.52 4.58 -12.42
N THR A 50 -3.28 3.52 -12.67
CA THR A 50 -3.98 2.75 -11.64
C THR A 50 -3.46 1.33 -11.64
N LEU A 51 -2.99 0.86 -10.48
CA LEU A 51 -2.71 -0.53 -10.19
C LEU A 51 -3.90 -1.14 -9.46
N THR A 52 -4.44 -2.23 -10.00
CA THR A 52 -5.41 -3.10 -9.32
C THR A 52 -4.85 -4.49 -9.15
N TYR A 53 -5.15 -5.13 -8.03
CA TYR A 53 -4.89 -6.57 -7.82
C TYR A 53 -5.79 -7.11 -6.72
N LYS A 54 -5.93 -8.44 -6.69
CA LYS A 54 -6.56 -9.14 -5.58
C LYS A 54 -5.50 -9.74 -4.68
N VAL A 55 -5.81 -9.79 -3.39
CA VAL A 55 -4.98 -10.40 -2.36
C VAL A 55 -5.86 -11.27 -1.46
N ARG A 56 -5.31 -12.39 -1.01
CA ARG A 56 -5.88 -13.23 0.04
C ARG A 56 -4.83 -13.46 1.11
N VAL A 57 -5.13 -12.98 2.32
CA VAL A 57 -4.31 -13.18 3.51
C VAL A 57 -4.90 -14.33 4.33
N PRO A 58 -4.22 -15.49 4.46
CA PRO A 58 -4.68 -16.55 5.34
C PRO A 58 -4.82 -16.06 6.79
N ARG A 59 -5.80 -16.58 7.53
CA ARG A 59 -6.06 -16.19 8.91
C ARG A 59 -4.87 -16.37 9.83
N ASP A 60 -4.09 -17.43 9.68
CA ASP A 60 -2.88 -17.63 10.48
C ASP A 60 -1.86 -16.51 10.25
N VAL A 61 -1.63 -16.11 8.99
CA VAL A 61 -0.78 -14.96 8.64
C VAL A 61 -1.36 -13.67 9.21
N HIS A 62 -2.69 -13.50 9.19
CA HIS A 62 -3.34 -12.31 9.75
C HIS A 62 -3.22 -12.25 11.30
N GLU A 63 -3.61 -13.31 12.00
CA GLU A 63 -3.76 -13.34 13.46
C GLU A 63 -2.44 -13.57 14.20
N ASN A 64 -1.50 -14.32 13.64
CA ASN A 64 -0.21 -14.61 14.27
C ASN A 64 0.95 -13.85 13.63
N GLY A 65 0.83 -13.55 12.33
CA GLY A 65 1.79 -12.76 11.58
C GLY A 65 1.61 -11.26 11.76
N LEU A 66 0.56 -10.74 11.12
CA LEU A 66 0.25 -9.31 11.08
C LEU A 66 -0.21 -8.76 12.43
N SER A 67 -0.46 -9.57 13.46
CA SER A 67 -0.69 -9.06 14.82
C SER A 67 0.59 -8.55 15.48
N SER A 68 1.74 -9.08 15.07
CA SER A 68 3.03 -8.89 15.75
C SER A 68 4.11 -8.23 14.90
N ARG A 69 3.97 -8.29 13.56
CA ARG A 69 4.95 -7.76 12.61
C ARG A 69 4.29 -7.01 11.46
N ASP A 70 4.98 -5.97 10.99
CA ASP A 70 4.55 -5.22 9.81
C ASP A 70 5.01 -5.90 8.52
N LEU A 71 4.24 -5.75 7.44
CA LEU A 71 4.50 -6.42 6.17
C LEU A 71 4.29 -5.48 4.97
N LYS A 72 5.22 -5.49 4.02
CA LYS A 72 5.14 -4.71 2.78
C LYS A 72 4.30 -5.42 1.72
N MET A 73 3.69 -4.64 0.82
CA MET A 73 2.81 -5.14 -0.24
C MET A 73 3.11 -4.47 -1.60
N PRO A 74 2.54 -4.99 -2.70
CA PRO A 74 2.74 -4.42 -4.03
C PRO A 74 2.21 -3.00 -4.21
N GLY A 75 2.77 -2.31 -5.19
CA GLY A 75 2.51 -0.92 -5.49
C GLY A 75 3.14 -0.44 -6.81
N LEU A 76 3.26 0.88 -6.94
CA LEU A 76 3.79 1.58 -8.12
C LEU A 76 5.04 2.38 -7.75
N ALA A 77 5.87 2.64 -8.74
CA ALA A 77 7.08 3.40 -8.59
C ALA A 77 7.48 4.14 -9.87
N GLY A 78 8.40 5.09 -9.68
CA GLY A 78 9.09 5.78 -10.74
C GLY A 78 10.57 5.88 -10.46
N LEU A 79 11.38 5.70 -11.50
CA LEU A 79 12.82 5.90 -11.47
C LEU A 79 13.29 6.55 -12.78
N PRO A 80 14.43 7.28 -12.76
CA PRO A 80 14.99 7.86 -13.98
C PRO A 80 15.31 6.79 -15.02
N GLU A 81 15.28 7.18 -16.31
CA GLU A 81 15.62 6.28 -17.41
C GLU A 81 17.06 5.76 -17.31
N GLY A 82 17.29 4.54 -17.79
CA GLY A 82 18.61 3.89 -17.79
C GLY A 82 19.11 3.45 -16.40
N ARG A 83 18.35 3.68 -15.32
CA ARG A 83 18.71 3.26 -13.97
C ARG A 83 18.32 1.80 -13.71
N SER A 84 19.03 1.16 -12.77
CA SER A 84 18.69 -0.17 -12.31
C SER A 84 17.28 -0.18 -11.71
N GLN A 85 16.50 -1.24 -11.94
CA GLN A 85 15.21 -1.40 -11.28
C GLN A 85 15.33 -1.41 -9.75
N TRP A 86 16.52 -1.72 -9.21
CA TRP A 86 16.81 -1.67 -7.77
C TRP A 86 17.05 -0.25 -7.23
N ASP A 87 17.16 0.76 -8.11
CA ASP A 87 17.38 2.16 -7.74
C ASP A 87 16.15 2.90 -7.24
N THR A 88 15.02 2.22 -7.13
CA THR A 88 13.78 2.81 -6.63
C THR A 88 13.86 3.18 -5.15
N SER A 89 13.36 4.38 -4.79
CA SER A 89 13.21 4.86 -3.41
C SER A 89 12.43 3.85 -2.55
N THR A 90 13.14 3.19 -1.64
CA THR A 90 12.68 2.13 -0.75
C THR A 90 13.60 2.02 0.48
N GLY A 91 13.16 1.34 1.54
CA GLY A 91 13.98 1.14 2.74
C GLY A 91 14.13 2.42 3.57
N GLY A 92 15.36 2.89 3.78
CA GLY A 92 15.63 4.11 4.56
C GLY A 92 15.78 5.39 3.74
N SER A 93 15.82 5.30 2.42
CA SER A 93 16.32 6.40 1.57
C SER A 93 15.33 6.78 0.47
N LEU A 94 15.05 8.09 0.40
CA LEU A 94 14.49 8.72 -0.79
C LEU A 94 15.66 9.03 -1.73
N ARG A 95 15.72 8.33 -2.87
CA ARG A 95 16.77 8.48 -3.86
C ARG A 95 16.40 9.61 -4.83
N ALA A 96 17.42 10.36 -5.27
CA ALA A 96 17.23 11.48 -6.19
C ALA A 96 16.48 11.03 -7.47
N GLY A 97 15.40 11.74 -7.78
CA GLY A 97 14.59 11.47 -8.97
C GLY A 97 13.77 10.18 -8.92
N SER A 98 13.67 9.49 -7.79
CA SER A 98 12.86 8.27 -7.65
C SER A 98 11.82 8.39 -6.53
N TRP A 99 10.71 7.69 -6.70
CA TRP A 99 9.61 7.62 -5.75
C TRP A 99 9.00 6.21 -5.77
N SER A 100 8.25 5.87 -4.72
CA SER A 100 7.43 4.64 -4.71
C SER A 100 6.21 4.80 -3.82
N VAL A 101 5.17 4.02 -4.06
CA VAL A 101 4.01 3.87 -3.18
C VAL A 101 3.67 2.40 -3.07
N ARG A 102 3.40 1.94 -1.85
CA ARG A 102 3.05 0.56 -1.51
C ARG A 102 2.03 0.53 -0.39
N LEU A 103 1.38 -0.61 -0.20
CA LEU A 103 0.67 -0.90 1.04
C LEU A 103 1.63 -1.44 2.10
N HIS A 104 1.31 -1.18 3.36
CA HIS A 104 2.06 -1.61 4.52
C HIS A 104 1.08 -2.10 5.58
N ALA A 105 1.04 -3.42 5.82
CA ALA A 105 0.27 -3.98 6.92
C ALA A 105 0.94 -3.56 8.22
N ARG A 106 0.13 -3.14 9.18
CA ARG A 106 0.60 -2.69 10.48
C ARG A 106 0.15 -3.63 11.56
N ARG A 107 1.07 -3.86 12.51
CA ARG A 107 0.84 -4.76 13.61
C ARG A 107 -0.15 -4.24 14.62
N ALA A 108 -1.07 -5.11 15.03
CA ALA A 108 -2.07 -4.83 16.06
C ALA A 108 -1.42 -4.31 17.35
N ALA A 109 -0.31 -4.91 17.78
CA ALA A 109 0.39 -4.59 19.03
C ALA A 109 0.92 -3.15 19.13
N LEU A 110 1.09 -2.44 18.01
CA LEU A 110 1.56 -1.04 18.03
C LEU A 110 0.47 -0.02 18.31
N SER A 111 -0.78 -0.44 18.44
CA SER A 111 -1.86 0.53 18.58
C SER A 111 -3.01 0.00 19.41
N ARG A 112 -3.74 0.93 20.04
CA ARG A 112 -5.00 0.65 20.73
C ARG A 112 -6.14 0.15 19.80
N VAL A 113 -5.83 -0.18 18.55
CA VAL A 113 -6.81 -0.60 17.53
C VAL A 113 -7.20 -2.07 17.70
N GLY A 114 -6.33 -2.92 18.26
CA GLY A 114 -6.67 -4.31 18.60
C GLY A 114 -6.78 -5.28 17.41
N TYR A 115 -6.52 -4.83 16.18
CA TYR A 115 -6.46 -5.66 14.98
C TYR A 115 -5.42 -5.11 13.98
N PRO A 116 -4.90 -5.93 13.05
CA PRO A 116 -4.05 -5.44 11.96
C PRO A 116 -4.82 -4.57 10.96
N TRP A 117 -4.19 -3.51 10.47
CA TRP A 117 -4.76 -2.58 9.49
C TRP A 117 -3.77 -2.24 8.38
N TRP A 118 -4.25 -1.58 7.33
CA TRP A 118 -3.44 -1.10 6.22
C TRP A 118 -3.02 0.36 6.40
N ASP A 119 -1.72 0.63 6.26
CA ASP A 119 -1.21 1.97 5.97
C ASP A 119 -0.77 2.03 4.50
N ILE A 120 -0.87 3.22 3.93
CA ILE A 120 -0.11 3.56 2.72
C ILE A 120 1.29 3.98 3.11
N TYR A 121 2.27 3.43 2.40
CA TYR A 121 3.69 3.70 2.58
C TYR A 121 4.31 4.19 1.29
N PHE A 122 4.69 5.47 1.23
CA PHE A 122 5.20 6.07 0.01
C PHE A 122 6.41 6.96 0.23
N TYR A 123 7.27 7.04 -0.76
CA TYR A 123 8.45 7.91 -0.81
C TYR A 123 8.16 8.97 -1.85
N ALA A 124 8.09 10.22 -1.41
CA ALA A 124 7.98 11.38 -2.26
C ALA A 124 8.73 12.55 -1.60
N PRO A 125 9.36 13.45 -2.37
CA PRO A 125 10.01 14.64 -1.82
C PRO A 125 9.10 15.55 -0.98
N TYR A 126 7.80 15.58 -1.27
CA TYR A 126 6.82 16.36 -0.52
C TYR A 126 5.44 15.70 -0.55
N GLY A 127 4.72 15.79 0.56
CA GLY A 127 3.31 15.41 0.64
C GLY A 127 2.69 15.82 1.97
N GLY A 128 1.49 16.41 1.94
CA GLY A 128 0.79 16.77 3.18
C GLY A 128 1.42 17.91 3.94
N GLY A 129 1.84 18.97 3.24
CA GLY A 129 2.41 20.15 3.89
C GLY A 129 3.88 20.03 4.28
N LYS A 130 4.52 18.86 4.09
CA LYS A 130 5.85 18.57 4.62
C LYS A 130 6.83 18.08 3.53
N HIS A 131 8.10 18.44 3.68
CA HIS A 131 9.22 17.92 2.89
C HIS A 131 9.81 16.68 3.54
N TYR A 132 10.26 15.74 2.71
CA TYR A 132 10.85 14.48 3.16
C TYR A 132 12.17 14.22 2.47
N SER A 133 13.17 13.86 3.27
CA SER A 133 14.51 13.49 2.80
C SER A 133 14.85 12.03 3.14
N HIS A 134 14.14 11.43 4.09
CA HIS A 134 14.42 10.09 4.62
C HIS A 134 13.12 9.36 4.94
N TRP A 135 13.13 8.03 4.78
CA TRP A 135 11.99 7.12 5.00
C TRP A 135 10.74 7.42 4.16
N GLY A 136 9.82 6.45 4.13
CA GLY A 136 8.52 6.64 3.51
C GLY A 136 7.53 7.29 4.47
N LEU A 137 6.63 8.11 3.94
CA LEU A 137 5.46 8.62 4.63
C LEU A 137 4.46 7.48 4.87
N MET A 138 3.76 7.57 6.01
CA MET A 138 2.74 6.61 6.40
C MET A 138 1.41 7.31 6.60
N VAL A 139 0.38 6.85 5.88
CA VAL A 139 -0.99 7.36 6.05
C VAL A 139 -1.92 6.18 6.31
N PRO A 140 -2.58 6.12 7.48
CA PRO A 140 -3.52 5.05 7.76
C PRO A 140 -4.67 5.03 6.78
N MET A 141 -5.00 3.84 6.27
CA MET A 141 -6.25 3.65 5.56
C MET A 141 -7.37 3.57 6.58
N THR A 142 -8.34 4.47 6.46
CA THR A 142 -9.42 4.59 7.42
C THR A 142 -10.79 4.63 6.74
N GLU A 143 -11.83 4.55 7.55
CA GLU A 143 -13.22 4.64 7.17
C GLU A 143 -13.62 6.02 6.69
N GLY A 144 -13.07 7.06 7.32
CA GLY A 144 -12.92 8.39 6.74
C GLY A 144 -11.60 8.47 5.97
N LEU A 145 -11.42 9.50 5.16
CA LEU A 145 -10.20 9.64 4.36
C LEU A 145 -8.99 10.02 5.21
N ASN A 146 -7.81 9.55 4.80
CA ASN A 146 -6.51 10.08 5.24
C ASN A 146 -6.25 9.99 6.76
N GLY A 147 -6.61 8.86 7.37
CA GLY A 147 -6.41 8.63 8.80
C GLY A 147 -7.57 9.09 9.69
N SER A 148 -8.63 9.68 9.11
CA SER A 148 -9.85 10.06 9.85
C SER A 148 -10.78 8.86 10.07
N GLY A 149 -11.26 8.67 11.30
CA GLY A 149 -12.19 7.59 11.65
C GLY A 149 -11.51 6.25 11.95
N MET A 150 -12.28 5.15 11.89
CA MET A 150 -11.76 3.82 12.20
C MET A 150 -10.78 3.32 11.14
N ARG A 151 -9.77 2.55 11.52
CA ARG A 151 -8.82 1.97 10.56
C ARG A 151 -9.46 0.84 9.77
N LEU A 152 -9.15 0.75 8.48
CA LEU A 152 -9.62 -0.35 7.65
C LEU A 152 -8.89 -1.62 8.04
N ARG A 153 -9.65 -2.56 8.62
CA ARG A 153 -9.16 -3.88 8.99
C ARG A 153 -8.71 -4.67 7.76
N ILE A 154 -7.63 -5.43 7.89
CA ILE A 154 -7.18 -6.37 6.87
C ILE A 154 -8.17 -7.55 6.80
N PRO A 155 -8.79 -7.84 5.65
CA PRO A 155 -9.63 -9.03 5.53
C PRO A 155 -8.79 -10.31 5.61
N ALA A 156 -9.26 -11.29 6.40
CA ALA A 156 -8.65 -12.61 6.51
C ALA A 156 -9.47 -13.67 5.75
N ASP A 157 -8.78 -14.70 5.24
CA ASP A 157 -9.30 -15.89 4.55
C ASP A 157 -10.12 -15.69 3.28
N ARG A 158 -10.33 -14.44 2.83
CA ARG A 158 -11.02 -14.11 1.59
C ARG A 158 -10.15 -13.29 0.65
N TRP A 159 -10.51 -13.32 -0.63
CA TRP A 159 -10.00 -12.36 -1.59
C TRP A 159 -10.59 -10.97 -1.32
N PHE A 160 -9.76 -9.96 -1.44
CA PHE A 160 -10.16 -8.55 -1.50
C PHE A 160 -9.37 -7.83 -2.58
N GLU A 161 -9.97 -6.79 -3.14
CA GLU A 161 -9.34 -5.95 -4.16
C GLU A 161 -8.58 -4.80 -3.51
N VAL A 162 -7.39 -4.54 -4.02
CA VAL A 162 -6.60 -3.33 -3.79
C VAL A 162 -6.60 -2.52 -5.07
N ARG A 163 -6.86 -1.21 -4.97
CA ARG A 163 -6.67 -0.26 -6.06
C ARG A 163 -5.80 0.90 -5.59
N ILE A 164 -4.76 1.22 -6.35
CA ILE A 164 -3.83 2.34 -6.11
C ILE A 164 -3.78 3.19 -7.37
N ARG A 165 -4.26 4.44 -7.30
CA ARG A 165 -4.15 5.43 -8.38
C ARG A 165 -3.09 6.46 -8.00
N VAL A 166 -2.13 6.67 -8.90
CA VAL A 166 -1.13 7.73 -8.78
C VAL A 166 -1.29 8.67 -9.97
N LYS A 167 -1.34 9.98 -9.68
CA LYS A 167 -1.21 11.04 -10.66
C LYS A 167 0.05 11.84 -10.35
N MET A 168 0.96 11.88 -11.31
CA MET A 168 2.20 12.65 -11.22
C MET A 168 1.91 14.14 -11.17
N ASN A 169 2.72 14.86 -10.42
CA ASN A 169 2.68 16.32 -10.38
C ASN A 169 3.37 16.93 -11.61
N THR A 170 3.03 18.16 -11.96
CA THR A 170 3.89 19.01 -12.79
C THR A 170 5.23 19.19 -12.06
N PRO A 171 6.39 18.95 -12.70
CA PRO A 171 7.70 19.03 -12.03
C PRO A 171 7.87 20.31 -11.21
N GLY A 172 8.20 20.16 -9.93
CA GLY A 172 8.38 21.29 -8.99
C GLY A 172 7.10 21.82 -8.33
N VAL A 173 5.92 21.51 -8.88
CA VAL A 173 4.62 21.93 -8.33
C VAL A 173 4.02 20.81 -7.48
N ASN A 174 3.33 21.15 -6.40
CA ASN A 174 2.68 20.19 -5.52
C ASN A 174 1.22 19.93 -5.98
N ASN A 175 1.03 19.34 -7.16
CA ASN A 175 -0.31 19.04 -7.71
C ASN A 175 -0.50 17.55 -8.06
N GLY A 176 0.32 16.68 -7.50
CA GLY A 176 0.18 15.23 -7.61
C GLY A 176 -0.90 14.70 -6.68
N GLU A 177 -1.42 13.51 -7.03
CA GLU A 177 -2.50 12.86 -6.30
C GLU A 177 -2.16 11.40 -6.00
N LEU A 178 -2.68 10.91 -4.87
CA LEU A 178 -2.69 9.50 -4.49
C LEU A 178 -4.07 9.12 -3.98
N ASP A 179 -4.68 8.12 -4.60
CA ASP A 179 -5.93 7.55 -4.12
C ASP A 179 -5.80 6.05 -3.95
N VAL A 180 -6.34 5.51 -2.85
CA VAL A 180 -6.22 4.09 -2.52
C VAL A 180 -7.52 3.55 -1.96
N TRP A 181 -7.95 2.43 -2.52
CA TRP A 181 -9.18 1.74 -2.15
C TRP A 181 -8.93 0.28 -1.77
N LEU A 182 -9.77 -0.22 -0.87
CA LEU A 182 -9.91 -1.63 -0.52
C LEU A 182 -11.36 -2.04 -0.71
N ASP A 183 -11.62 -3.06 -1.55
CA ASP A 183 -12.98 -3.50 -1.90
C ASP A 183 -13.91 -2.35 -2.29
N GLY A 184 -13.40 -1.42 -3.12
CA GLY A 184 -14.15 -0.24 -3.57
C GLY A 184 -14.28 0.90 -2.55
N ARG A 185 -13.94 0.68 -1.27
CA ARG A 185 -13.95 1.75 -0.24
C ARG A 185 -12.66 2.54 -0.26
N GLN A 186 -12.75 3.86 -0.44
CA GLN A 186 -11.58 4.73 -0.43
C GLN A 186 -11.13 4.98 1.01
N GLY A 187 -9.88 4.64 1.34
CA GLY A 187 -9.29 4.93 2.64
C GLY A 187 -8.29 6.08 2.61
N VAL A 188 -7.70 6.33 1.44
CA VAL A 188 -6.71 7.40 1.24
C VAL A 188 -7.06 8.16 -0.04
N GLY A 189 -7.02 9.48 0.05
CA GLY A 189 -7.21 10.45 -1.03
C GLY A 189 -6.36 11.68 -0.74
N LEU A 190 -5.08 11.59 -1.03
CA LEU A 190 -4.13 12.66 -0.83
C LEU A 190 -4.06 13.55 -2.06
N ARG A 191 -4.02 14.85 -1.80
CA ARG A 191 -3.71 15.90 -2.77
C ARG A 191 -2.41 16.56 -2.33
N ASP A 192 -1.91 17.48 -3.14
CA ASP A 192 -0.72 18.25 -2.78
C ASP A 192 0.53 17.38 -2.57
N ILE A 193 0.72 16.38 -3.45
CA ILE A 193 1.92 15.54 -3.47
C ILE A 193 2.89 16.06 -4.54
N ARG A 194 4.16 16.18 -4.19
CA ARG A 194 5.25 16.35 -5.17
C ARG A 194 6.02 15.04 -5.28
N TRP A 195 5.69 14.24 -6.29
CA TRP A 195 6.41 13.03 -6.63
C TRP A 195 7.78 13.32 -7.26
N ARG A 196 7.89 14.44 -7.98
CA ARG A 196 9.12 14.87 -8.65
C ARG A 196 9.38 16.37 -8.48
N GLU A 197 10.63 16.69 -8.18
CA GLU A 197 11.17 18.05 -8.04
C GLU A 197 11.17 18.81 -9.38
N ALA A 198 11.49 20.11 -9.35
CA ALA A 198 11.65 20.92 -10.56
C ALA A 198 12.77 20.33 -11.44
N GLY A 199 12.55 20.31 -12.77
CA GLY A 199 13.49 19.73 -13.73
C GLY A 199 13.60 18.19 -13.72
N VAL A 200 12.89 17.50 -12.83
CA VAL A 200 12.86 16.03 -12.78
C VAL A 200 11.68 15.51 -13.57
N HIS A 201 11.94 14.67 -14.57
CA HIS A 201 10.91 14.15 -15.50
C HIS A 201 10.51 12.69 -15.26
N THR A 202 10.93 12.09 -14.14
CA THR A 202 10.61 10.71 -13.80
C THR A 202 9.11 10.43 -13.92
N PRO A 203 8.68 9.44 -14.74
CA PRO A 203 7.29 9.05 -14.89
C PRO A 203 6.91 7.95 -13.87
N ILE A 204 5.69 7.44 -13.98
CA ILE A 204 5.34 6.11 -13.48
C ILE A 204 5.83 5.11 -14.53
N ASN A 205 6.85 4.32 -14.21
CA ASN A 205 7.46 3.36 -15.13
C ASN A 205 7.87 2.04 -14.46
N GLN A 206 7.42 1.79 -13.23
CA GLN A 206 7.75 0.56 -12.55
C GLN A 206 6.60 0.00 -11.71
N PHE A 207 6.37 -1.30 -11.88
CA PHE A 207 5.63 -2.13 -10.93
C PHE A 207 6.59 -2.62 -9.85
N ILE A 208 6.21 -2.46 -8.58
CA ILE A 208 7.01 -2.90 -7.43
C ILE A 208 6.18 -3.80 -6.52
N ALA A 209 6.53 -5.08 -6.46
CA ALA A 209 5.95 -6.05 -5.55
C ALA A 209 7.01 -6.54 -4.56
N GLU A 210 7.09 -5.88 -3.41
CA GLU A 210 7.94 -6.30 -2.30
C GLU A 210 7.06 -6.78 -1.17
N VAL A 211 6.96 -8.11 -1.03
CA VAL A 211 6.13 -8.76 -0.03
C VAL A 211 7.04 -9.44 0.96
N PHE A 212 7.21 -8.87 2.14
CA PHE A 212 8.07 -9.40 3.19
C PHE A 212 7.73 -8.74 4.54
N TYR A 213 8.08 -9.41 5.64
CA TYR A 213 8.01 -8.83 6.99
C TYR A 213 9.22 -7.94 7.27
N ASN A 214 9.01 -6.84 8.00
CA ASN A 214 10.12 -6.05 8.56
C ASN A 214 10.90 -6.85 9.62
N GLN A 215 12.01 -6.30 10.11
CA GLN A 215 12.81 -6.91 11.18
C GLN A 215 11.95 -7.31 12.40
N PRO A 216 12.24 -8.47 13.02
CA PRO A 216 13.29 -9.44 12.72
C PRO A 216 12.94 -10.49 11.63
N GLY A 217 11.83 -10.33 10.89
CA GLY A 217 11.37 -11.31 9.90
C GLY A 217 10.00 -11.90 10.26
N ALA A 218 9.59 -12.93 9.51
CA ALA A 218 8.28 -13.55 9.72
C ALA A 218 8.23 -14.23 11.09
N PRO A 219 7.17 -14.04 11.90
CA PRO A 219 7.09 -14.69 13.20
C PRO A 219 6.80 -16.19 13.08
N ARG A 220 6.24 -16.63 11.94
CA ARG A 220 5.92 -18.02 11.60
C ARG A 220 5.98 -18.20 10.09
N ASN A 221 6.08 -19.46 9.66
CA ASN A 221 5.90 -19.81 8.26
C ASN A 221 4.48 -19.48 7.81
N GLY A 222 4.33 -18.99 6.58
CA GLY A 222 3.02 -18.67 6.03
C GLY A 222 3.11 -18.35 4.55
N TYR A 223 2.01 -17.86 3.99
CA TYR A 223 1.97 -17.37 2.63
C TYR A 223 0.90 -16.31 2.42
N ILE A 224 1.04 -15.50 1.37
CA ILE A 224 0.00 -14.59 0.88
C ILE A 224 -0.19 -14.86 -0.60
N ASP A 225 -1.45 -14.97 -1.02
CA ASP A 225 -1.82 -15.18 -2.42
C ASP A 225 -2.23 -13.85 -3.07
N PHE A 226 -1.85 -13.68 -4.33
CA PHE A 226 -2.16 -12.52 -5.15
C PHE A 226 -2.69 -12.97 -6.52
N ALA A 227 -3.63 -12.23 -7.08
CA ALA A 227 -4.19 -12.51 -8.39
C ALA A 227 -4.56 -11.21 -9.13
N ASP A 228 -4.88 -11.34 -10.41
CA ASP A 228 -5.52 -10.29 -11.23
C ASP A 228 -4.78 -8.95 -11.23
N PHE A 229 -3.44 -8.97 -11.26
CA PHE A 229 -2.68 -7.72 -11.37
C PHE A 229 -2.96 -7.05 -12.72
N LYS A 230 -3.30 -5.77 -12.66
CA LYS A 230 -3.51 -4.93 -13.84
C LYS A 230 -3.01 -3.52 -13.56
N VAL A 231 -2.26 -2.97 -14.51
CA VAL A 231 -1.87 -1.56 -14.52
C VAL A 231 -2.52 -0.91 -15.73
N THR A 232 -3.30 0.14 -15.50
CA THR A 232 -3.94 0.92 -16.56
C THR A 232 -3.44 2.35 -16.52
N GLN A 233 -3.15 2.91 -17.69
CA GLN A 233 -2.89 4.34 -17.84
C GLN A 233 -4.17 5.15 -17.55
N GLY A 234 -4.03 6.27 -16.86
CA GLY A 234 -5.11 7.23 -16.65
C GLY A 234 -5.44 8.04 -17.91
N ALA A 235 -6.65 8.58 -17.97
CA ALA A 235 -7.18 9.29 -19.13
C ALA A 235 -6.41 10.58 -19.52
N GLY A 236 -5.45 11.04 -18.70
CA GLY A 236 -4.66 12.25 -18.96
C GLY A 236 -3.46 12.09 -19.90
N GLY A 237 -3.26 10.92 -20.53
CA GLY A 237 -2.21 10.71 -21.51
C GLY A 237 -2.68 11.03 -22.95
N PRO A 238 -1.87 11.69 -23.81
CA PRO A 238 -2.20 11.96 -25.22
C PRO A 238 -2.38 10.73 -26.15
N GLY A 239 -2.70 9.53 -25.63
CA GLY A 239 -2.86 8.32 -26.44
C GLY A 239 -3.51 7.12 -25.73
N GLY A 240 -4.25 7.35 -24.64
CA GLY A 240 -4.76 6.27 -23.78
C GLY A 240 -5.98 5.52 -24.32
N GLY A 241 -5.80 4.67 -25.33
CA GLY A 241 -6.68 3.52 -25.52
C GLY A 241 -6.51 2.53 -24.36
N PRO A 242 -7.56 1.77 -23.97
CA PRO A 242 -7.42 0.76 -22.94
C PRO A 242 -6.37 -0.29 -23.38
N ILE A 243 -5.25 -0.38 -22.64
CA ILE A 243 -4.37 -1.54 -22.78
C ILE A 243 -5.15 -2.75 -22.26
N ILE A 244 -5.64 -3.56 -23.18
CA ILE A 244 -6.35 -4.81 -22.92
C ILE A 244 -5.34 -5.74 -22.25
N GLY A 245 -5.38 -5.80 -20.92
CA GLY A 245 -4.81 -6.93 -20.19
C GLY A 245 -5.57 -8.21 -20.57
N PRO A 246 -4.91 -9.38 -20.52
CA PRO A 246 -5.60 -10.65 -20.74
C PRO A 246 -6.84 -10.74 -19.84
N VAL A 247 -7.99 -11.03 -20.46
CA VAL A 247 -9.23 -11.32 -19.74
C VAL A 247 -9.07 -12.71 -19.15
N TYR A 248 -8.58 -12.80 -17.91
CA TYR A 248 -8.63 -14.07 -17.19
C TYR A 248 -10.09 -14.37 -16.82
N PRO A 249 -10.55 -15.62 -16.97
CA PRO A 249 -11.84 -16.01 -16.42
C PRO A 249 -11.83 -15.70 -14.93
N ARG A 250 -12.84 -14.96 -14.48
CA ARG A 250 -13.04 -14.64 -13.06
C ARG A 250 -13.01 -15.96 -12.28
N PRO A 251 -12.11 -16.15 -11.31
CA PRO A 251 -12.13 -17.34 -10.47
C PRO A 251 -13.53 -17.49 -9.87
N THR A 252 -14.15 -18.65 -10.06
CA THR A 252 -15.42 -18.96 -9.42
C THR A 252 -15.20 -18.83 -7.91
N PRO A 253 -16.03 -18.05 -7.18
CA PRO A 253 -15.90 -17.98 -5.73
C PRO A 253 -15.97 -19.40 -5.16
N PRO A 254 -15.11 -19.76 -4.20
CA PRO A 254 -15.28 -21.03 -3.50
C PRO A 254 -16.68 -21.06 -2.84
N PRO A 255 -17.31 -22.23 -2.73
CA PRO A 255 -18.57 -22.36 -2.03
C PRO A 255 -18.46 -21.79 -0.61
N PRO A 256 -19.52 -21.16 -0.08
CA PRO A 256 -19.50 -20.61 1.27
C PRO A 256 -19.13 -21.72 2.27
N PRO A 257 -18.27 -21.44 3.26
CA PRO A 257 -17.99 -22.42 4.31
C PRO A 257 -19.28 -22.78 5.05
N PRO A 258 -19.42 -24.02 5.55
CA PRO A 258 -20.55 -24.39 6.39
C PRO A 258 -20.62 -23.47 7.61
N PRO A 259 -21.82 -23.18 8.13
CA PRO A 259 -21.97 -22.34 9.32
C PRO A 259 -21.17 -22.94 10.48
N PRO A 260 -20.45 -22.11 11.26
CA PRO A 260 -19.72 -22.60 12.42
C PRO A 260 -20.71 -23.18 13.45
N PRO A 261 -20.31 -24.22 14.20
CA PRO A 261 -21.10 -24.67 15.32
C PRO A 261 -21.33 -23.52 16.33
N PRO A 262 -22.48 -23.50 17.04
CA PRO A 262 -22.76 -22.47 18.03
C PRO A 262 -21.62 -22.40 19.06
N ARG A 263 -21.12 -21.18 19.32
CA ARG A 263 -20.10 -20.98 20.36
C ARG A 263 -20.72 -21.29 21.74
N PRO A 264 -20.00 -22.00 22.62
CA PRO A 264 -20.34 -22.05 24.03
C PRO A 264 -20.45 -20.63 24.59
N VAL A 265 -21.51 -20.36 25.35
CA VAL A 265 -21.68 -19.11 26.09
C VAL A 265 -20.61 -19.06 27.19
N PRO A 266 -19.70 -18.08 27.20
CA PRO A 266 -18.74 -17.94 28.29
C PRO A 266 -19.47 -17.55 29.58
N ALA A 267 -19.05 -18.16 30.69
CA ALA A 267 -19.46 -17.71 32.02
C ALA A 267 -18.96 -16.27 32.28
N PRO A 268 -19.66 -15.47 33.10
CA PRO A 268 -19.21 -14.12 33.46
C PRO A 268 -17.85 -14.18 34.15
N VAL A 269 -16.84 -13.50 33.57
CA VAL A 269 -15.53 -13.33 34.19
C VAL A 269 -15.57 -12.05 35.02
N LYS A 270 -15.36 -12.20 36.33
CA LYS A 270 -15.12 -11.11 37.27
C LYS A 270 -13.74 -10.52 36.95
N GLY A 271 -13.70 -9.23 36.63
CA GLY A 271 -12.51 -8.57 36.07
C GLY A 271 -11.41 -8.32 37.08
N ASP A 272 -10.21 -8.10 36.54
CA ASP A 272 -9.13 -7.34 37.17
C ASP A 272 -8.40 -6.56 36.06
N PHE A 273 -8.68 -5.25 36.00
CA PHE A 273 -7.89 -4.30 35.21
C PHE A 273 -6.82 -3.72 36.15
N ALA A 274 -5.57 -4.08 35.93
CA ALA A 274 -4.44 -3.37 36.51
C ALA A 274 -4.10 -2.15 35.64
N PRO A 275 -4.03 -0.93 36.20
CA PRO A 275 -3.45 0.20 35.51
C PRO A 275 -1.92 0.22 35.69
N ASP A 276 -1.26 0.89 34.75
CA ASP A 276 0.08 1.47 34.86
C ASP A 276 1.31 0.55 34.66
N ALA A 277 1.68 0.38 33.38
CA ALA A 277 3.07 0.20 32.98
C ALA A 277 3.55 1.46 32.25
N PRO A 278 4.76 1.99 32.56
CA PRO A 278 5.24 3.27 32.04
C PRO A 278 5.58 3.21 30.53
N MET A 279 5.28 4.31 29.85
CA MET A 279 5.50 4.53 28.42
C MET A 279 6.99 4.61 28.07
N GLU A 280 7.45 3.80 27.11
CA GLU A 280 8.60 4.19 26.29
C GLU A 280 8.12 5.19 25.22
N THR A 281 8.51 6.45 25.40
CA THR A 281 8.49 7.48 24.38
C THR A 281 9.36 7.05 23.19
N TYR A 282 8.75 6.81 22.03
CA TYR A 282 9.47 6.79 20.76
C TYR A 282 8.80 7.72 19.77
N MET A 283 9.58 8.71 19.33
CA MET A 283 9.31 9.77 18.36
C MET A 283 8.32 9.36 17.25
N ASP A 284 7.11 9.92 17.27
CA ASP A 284 6.80 11.11 16.46
C ASP A 284 5.44 11.67 16.94
N GLY A 285 5.54 12.49 17.98
CA GLY A 285 4.42 13.18 18.61
C GLY A 285 4.21 14.56 18.01
N GLU A 286 3.86 14.62 16.74
CA GLU A 286 3.09 15.74 16.21
C GLU A 286 1.75 15.17 15.72
N LYS A 287 0.67 15.84 16.09
CA LYS A 287 -0.66 15.57 15.52
C LYS A 287 -0.53 15.45 13.99
N PRO A 288 -1.23 14.52 13.32
CA PRO A 288 -1.21 14.49 11.86
C PRO A 288 -1.55 15.90 11.32
N PRO A 289 -0.74 16.52 10.44
CA PRO A 289 -1.00 17.85 9.87
C PRO A 289 -2.24 17.87 8.96
N TRP A 290 -2.94 16.74 8.83
CA TRP A 290 -4.16 16.58 8.05
C TRP A 290 -5.39 17.15 8.76
N HIS A 291 -5.33 18.41 9.20
CA HIS A 291 -6.53 19.19 9.41
C HIS A 291 -6.86 19.83 8.06
N VAL A 292 -7.74 19.20 7.29
CA VAL A 292 -8.37 19.83 6.12
C VAL A 292 -9.34 20.86 6.70
N PRO A 293 -9.14 22.17 6.49
CA PRO A 293 -10.15 23.15 6.88
C PRO A 293 -11.43 22.81 6.12
N GLY A 294 -12.52 22.62 6.86
CA GLY A 294 -13.84 22.37 6.30
C GLY A 294 -14.19 23.44 5.26
N GLY A 295 -14.82 23.00 4.18
CA GLY A 295 -15.33 23.87 3.12
C GLY A 295 -16.16 25.01 3.71
N GLY A 296 -15.66 26.23 3.50
CA GLY A 296 -16.42 27.47 3.61
C GLY A 296 -16.47 28.09 2.22
N ASP A 297 -17.66 28.50 1.83
CA ASP A 297 -18.06 28.96 0.51
C ASP A 297 -17.15 30.04 -0.07
N PHE A 298 -16.69 29.85 -1.31
CA PHE A 298 -16.24 30.93 -2.16
C PHE A 298 -17.48 31.59 -2.78
N ALA A 299 -17.91 32.71 -2.19
CA ALA A 299 -18.63 33.75 -2.94
C ALA A 299 -17.62 34.81 -3.38
N PRO A 300 -17.73 35.34 -4.62
CA PRO A 300 -16.82 36.34 -5.14
C PRO A 300 -17.20 37.72 -4.60
N ASP A 301 -16.22 38.59 -4.37
CA ASP A 301 -16.36 40.02 -4.65
C ASP A 301 -14.99 40.70 -4.57
N GLY A 302 -14.66 41.43 -5.64
CA GLY A 302 -13.65 42.50 -5.59
C GLY A 302 -14.22 43.76 -4.92
N PRO A 303 -13.63 44.97 -5.08
CA PRO A 303 -12.54 45.32 -5.99
C PRO A 303 -11.35 46.07 -5.34
N VAL A 304 -10.29 46.15 -6.17
CA VAL A 304 -9.17 47.10 -6.23
C VAL A 304 -9.33 48.42 -5.47
N ARG A 305 -8.26 48.85 -4.77
CA ARG A 305 -7.67 50.23 -4.82
C ARG A 305 -6.41 50.36 -3.95
N GLY A 306 -5.45 51.15 -4.47
CA GLY A 306 -4.39 51.83 -3.71
C GLY A 306 -2.99 51.27 -3.91
#